data_AF-A0A0L6JVB2-F1
#
_entry.id   AF-A0A0L6JVB2-F1
#
_cell.length_a   1.000
_cell.length_b   1.000
_cell.length_c   1.000
_cell.angle_alpha   90.00
_cell.angle_beta   90.00
_cell.angle_gamma   90.00
#
_symmetry.space_group_name_H-M   'P 1'
#
loop_
_entity.id
_entity.type
_entity.pdbx_description
1 polymer ?
#
loop_
_entity_poly.entity_id
_entity_poly.type
_entity_poly.pdbx_seq_one_letter_code
_entity_poly.pdbx_strand_id
1 'polypeptide(L)'
;MQFDSVIIILLLLFIFPIVILFSNPNIFFAITSIIIILSSMKKINMILFENNPNDENVENIDEEVIEEFETISDIDFKQLIKGIRSLWNLFVIIFFVYCIFYVNNIILKELSIILIAYRLLKLIDILNIINIAKTVPYFYKIKNFLLVIVNSFSIIFITIVCCNKFIRFYF
;
A
#
# COMPACT_ATOMS: atom_id res chain seq x y z
N MET A 1 -29.89 21.17 6.10
CA MET A 1 -30.92 20.35 5.41
C MET A 1 -30.50 19.91 4.00
N GLN A 2 -30.23 20.79 3.02
CA GLN A 2 -29.75 20.33 1.69
C GLN A 2 -28.31 19.75 1.72
N PHE A 3 -27.40 20.37 2.48
CA PHE A 3 -26.04 19.86 2.65
C PHE A 3 -26.00 18.46 3.28
N ASP A 4 -26.88 18.19 4.25
CA ASP A 4 -26.97 16.87 4.90
C ASP A 4 -27.38 15.79 3.90
N SER A 5 -28.35 16.08 3.02
CA SER A 5 -28.77 15.14 1.97
C SER A 5 -27.68 14.90 0.91
N VAL A 6 -26.93 15.95 0.52
CA VAL A 6 -25.82 15.82 -0.44
C VAL A 6 -24.65 15.02 0.16
N ILE A 7 -24.32 15.24 1.44
CA ILE A 7 -23.30 14.48 2.15
C ILE A 7 -23.68 12.99 2.24
N ILE A 8 -24.95 12.69 2.53
CA ILE A 8 -25.44 11.30 2.58
C ILE A 8 -25.35 10.64 1.20
N ILE A 9 -25.72 11.34 0.12
CA ILE A 9 -25.62 10.82 -1.25
C ILE A 9 -24.15 10.57 -1.63
N LEU A 10 -23.25 11.50 -1.29
CA LEU A 10 -21.82 11.36 -1.52
C LEU A 10 -21.27 10.16 -0.74
N LEU A 11 -21.64 10.03 0.54
CA LEU A 11 -21.24 8.90 1.39
C LEU A 11 -21.73 7.57 0.79
N LEU A 12 -22.98 7.50 0.32
CA LEU A 12 -23.56 6.31 -0.30
C LEU A 12 -22.80 5.94 -1.59
N LEU A 13 -22.41 6.93 -2.39
CA LEU A 13 -21.64 6.75 -3.62
C LEU A 13 -20.27 6.12 -3.36
N PHE A 14 -19.63 6.40 -2.22
CA PHE A 14 -18.36 5.78 -1.83
C PHE A 14 -18.54 4.44 -1.12
N ILE A 15 -19.54 4.31 -0.23
CA ILE A 15 -19.76 3.09 0.55
C ILE A 15 -20.25 1.95 -0.34
N PHE A 16 -21.15 2.22 -1.28
CA PHE A 16 -21.78 1.17 -2.07
C PHE A 16 -20.79 0.37 -2.94
N PRO A 17 -19.84 1.00 -3.67
CA PRO A 17 -18.76 0.28 -4.35
C PRO A 17 -17.91 -0.55 -3.40
N ILE A 18 -17.62 -0.04 -2.20
CA ILE A 18 -16.84 -0.75 -1.18
C ILE A 18 -17.61 -2.01 -0.75
N VAL A 19 -18.91 -1.89 -0.45
CA VAL A 19 -19.74 -3.03 -0.05
C VAL A 19 -19.84 -4.07 -1.17
N ILE A 20 -20.04 -3.65 -2.42
CA ILE A 20 -20.04 -4.57 -3.57
C ILE A 20 -18.69 -5.28 -3.69
N LEU A 21 -17.58 -4.56 -3.49
CA LEU A 21 -16.24 -5.13 -3.51
C LEU A 21 -16.11 -6.28 -2.51
N PHE A 22 -16.58 -6.08 -1.28
CA PHE A 22 -16.51 -7.08 -0.21
C PHE A 22 -17.56 -8.20 -0.35
N SER A 23 -18.61 -7.99 -1.13
CA SER A 23 -19.68 -8.99 -1.31
C SER A 23 -19.24 -10.22 -2.10
N ASN A 24 -18.21 -10.12 -2.95
CA ASN A 24 -17.72 -11.25 -3.73
C ASN A 24 -16.21 -11.45 -3.50
N PRO A 25 -15.77 -12.57 -2.89
CA PRO A 25 -14.37 -12.79 -2.53
C PRO A 25 -13.43 -12.94 -3.74
N ASN A 26 -13.96 -13.25 -4.93
CA ASN A 26 -13.17 -13.32 -6.16
C ASN A 26 -12.97 -11.93 -6.75
N ILE A 27 -14.02 -11.10 -6.78
CA ILE A 27 -13.95 -9.70 -7.24
C ILE A 27 -13.07 -8.88 -6.30
N PHE A 28 -13.28 -9.02 -4.98
CA PHE A 28 -12.42 -8.42 -3.95
C PHE A 28 -10.95 -8.72 -4.22
N PHE A 29 -10.62 -10.00 -4.43
CA PHE A 29 -9.24 -10.43 -4.65
C PHE A 29 -8.67 -9.89 -5.96
N ALA A 30 -9.41 -9.94 -7.06
CA ALA A 30 -8.96 -9.47 -8.37
C ALA A 30 -8.70 -7.96 -8.37
N ILE A 31 -9.61 -7.16 -7.80
CA ILE A 31 -9.43 -5.72 -7.75
C ILE A 31 -8.28 -5.36 -6.81
N THR A 32 -8.23 -5.96 -5.63
CA THR A 32 -7.17 -5.68 -4.66
C THR A 32 -5.79 -6.07 -5.18
N SER A 33 -5.68 -7.20 -5.87
CA SER A 33 -4.42 -7.64 -6.48
C SER A 33 -3.94 -6.66 -7.55
N ILE A 34 -4.83 -6.20 -8.43
CA ILE A 34 -4.53 -5.19 -9.45
C ILE A 34 -4.05 -3.89 -8.79
N ILE A 35 -4.76 -3.39 -7.78
CA ILE A 35 -4.38 -2.14 -7.10
C ILE A 35 -2.97 -2.28 -6.48
N ILE A 36 -2.68 -3.40 -5.82
CA ILE A 36 -1.35 -3.61 -5.19
C ILE A 36 -0.26 -3.76 -6.26
N ILE A 37 -0.52 -4.44 -7.37
CA ILE A 37 0.41 -4.55 -8.49
C ILE A 37 0.70 -3.16 -9.07
N LEU A 38 -0.33 -2.38 -9.41
CA LEU A 38 -0.17 -1.02 -9.94
C LEU A 38 0.59 -0.12 -8.96
N SER A 39 0.27 -0.18 -7.67
CA SER A 39 0.99 0.56 -6.62
C SER A 39 2.47 0.15 -6.56
N SER A 40 2.76 -1.14 -6.69
CA SER A 40 4.13 -1.67 -6.68
C SER A 40 4.90 -1.27 -7.92
N MET A 41 4.26 -1.33 -9.10
CA MET A 41 4.85 -0.88 -10.37
C MET A 41 5.13 0.62 -10.36
N LYS A 42 4.19 1.45 -9.87
CA LYS A 42 4.41 2.89 -9.71
C LYS A 42 5.66 3.17 -8.86
N LYS A 43 5.80 2.48 -7.72
CA LYS A 43 6.97 2.62 -6.84
C LYS A 43 8.27 2.19 -7.50
N ILE A 44 8.28 1.09 -8.23
CA ILE A 44 9.46 0.61 -8.96
C ILE A 44 9.84 1.62 -10.05
N ASN A 45 8.86 2.08 -10.84
CA ASN A 45 9.07 3.04 -11.92
C ASN A 45 9.67 4.34 -11.40
N MET A 46 9.14 4.85 -10.30
CA MET A 46 9.63 6.05 -9.64
C MET A 46 11.09 5.91 -9.18
N ILE A 47 11.45 4.78 -8.55
CA ILE A 47 12.82 4.57 -8.06
C ILE A 47 13.82 4.37 -9.22
N LEU A 48 13.41 3.75 -10.32
CA LEU A 48 14.29 3.40 -11.43
C LEU A 48 14.45 4.52 -12.48
N PHE A 49 13.42 5.32 -12.70
CA PHE A 49 13.40 6.32 -13.78
C PHE A 49 13.42 7.77 -13.28
N GLU A 50 12.85 8.06 -12.11
CA GLU A 50 12.95 9.37 -11.46
C GLU A 50 14.23 9.42 -10.61
N ASN A 51 15.34 9.72 -11.30
CA ASN A 51 16.70 9.82 -10.76
C ASN A 51 16.90 11.02 -9.81
N ASN A 52 16.10 11.16 -8.76
CA ASN A 52 16.36 12.15 -7.71
C ASN A 52 16.77 11.45 -6.40
N PRO A 53 18.07 11.12 -6.23
CA PRO A 53 18.58 10.47 -5.02
C PRO A 53 18.54 11.37 -3.77
N ASN A 54 18.13 12.64 -3.89
CA ASN A 54 17.90 13.55 -2.77
C ASN A 54 16.43 13.64 -2.36
N ASP A 55 15.50 13.02 -3.11
CA ASP A 55 14.10 12.96 -2.71
C ASP A 55 13.86 11.74 -1.82
N GLU A 56 14.18 11.89 -0.53
CA GLU A 56 13.28 11.36 0.50
C GLU A 56 11.83 11.89 0.30
N ASN A 57 11.66 12.91 -0.56
CA ASN A 57 10.42 13.53 -0.97
C ASN A 57 9.62 12.78 -2.04
N VAL A 58 9.93 11.55 -2.42
CA VAL A 58 8.98 10.75 -3.20
C VAL A 58 7.66 10.50 -2.42
N GLU A 59 7.73 10.53 -1.08
CA GLU A 59 6.57 10.58 -0.19
C GLU A 59 6.11 12.02 0.16
N ASN A 60 6.80 13.03 -0.39
CA ASN A 60 6.64 14.47 -0.13
C ASN A 60 6.54 15.34 -1.41
N ILE A 61 6.31 14.79 -2.60
CA ILE A 61 5.94 15.60 -3.79
C ILE A 61 4.66 16.40 -3.47
N ASP A 62 3.89 15.91 -2.50
CA ASP A 62 2.74 16.59 -1.97
C ASP A 62 3.10 17.60 -0.85
N GLU A 63 4.28 17.60 -0.20
CA GLU A 63 4.54 18.47 0.98
C GLU A 63 4.45 19.96 0.67
N GLU A 64 4.97 20.44 -0.47
CA GLU A 64 4.83 21.87 -0.85
C GLU A 64 3.36 22.25 -1.08
N VAL A 65 2.59 21.38 -1.74
CA VAL A 65 1.16 21.59 -2.00
C VAL A 65 0.35 21.47 -0.71
N ILE A 66 0.70 20.52 0.17
CA ILE A 66 0.06 20.30 1.47
C ILE A 66 0.34 21.47 2.40
N GLU A 67 1.56 21.99 2.44
CA GLU A 67 1.90 23.19 3.22
C GLU A 67 1.09 24.39 2.73
N GLU A 68 0.91 24.55 1.42
CA GLU A 68 0.00 25.56 0.87
C GLU A 68 -1.46 25.33 1.33
N PHE A 69 -1.99 24.11 1.31
CA PHE A 69 -3.35 23.83 1.78
C PHE A 69 -3.55 23.92 3.30
N GLU A 70 -2.53 23.57 4.10
CA GLU A 70 -2.50 23.74 5.56
C GLU A 70 -2.45 25.22 5.95
N THR A 71 -1.83 26.08 5.14
CA THR A 71 -1.87 27.54 5.40
C THR A 71 -3.26 28.15 5.14
N ILE A 72 -4.09 27.49 4.32
CA ILE A 72 -5.44 27.94 3.94
C ILE A 72 -6.53 27.33 4.85
N SER A 73 -6.22 26.23 5.54
CA SER A 73 -7.17 25.44 6.33
C SER A 73 -6.50 24.96 7.62
N ASP A 74 -7.14 25.16 8.79
CA ASP A 74 -6.70 24.67 10.12
C ASP A 74 -6.71 23.11 10.27
N ILE A 75 -6.65 22.38 9.16
CA ILE A 75 -6.65 20.92 9.12
C ILE A 75 -5.20 20.46 8.96
N ASP A 76 -4.71 19.64 9.89
CA ASP A 76 -3.40 18.97 9.80
C ASP A 76 -3.47 17.83 8.76
N PHE A 77 -3.25 18.20 7.49
CA PHE A 77 -3.24 17.28 6.36
C PHE A 77 -2.08 16.29 6.46
N LYS A 78 -0.95 16.69 7.04
CA LYS A 78 0.20 15.84 7.30
C LYS A 78 -0.16 14.65 8.18
N GLN A 79 -0.93 14.87 9.25
CA GLN A 79 -1.43 13.82 10.13
C GLN A 79 -2.45 12.91 9.43
N LEU A 80 -3.33 13.47 8.59
CA LEU A 80 -4.28 12.68 7.79
C LEU A 80 -3.58 11.75 6.81
N ILE A 81 -2.58 12.25 6.07
CA ILE A 81 -1.80 11.46 5.11
C ILE A 81 -1.04 10.35 5.81
N LYS A 82 -0.46 10.64 6.98
CA LYS A 82 0.18 9.63 7.83
C LYS A 82 -0.80 8.53 8.22
N GLY A 83 -2.03 8.90 8.60
CA GLY A 83 -3.11 7.97 8.90
C GLY A 83 -3.51 7.10 7.70
N ILE A 84 -3.71 7.71 6.53
CA ILE A 84 -4.04 7.00 5.28
C ILE A 84 -2.91 6.04 4.90
N ARG A 85 -1.64 6.46 5.01
CA ARG A 85 -0.46 5.63 4.72
C ARG A 85 -0.35 4.44 5.67
N SER A 86 -0.69 4.64 6.95
CA SER A 86 -0.77 3.58 7.95
C SER A 86 -1.87 2.56 7.61
N LEU A 87 -3.09 3.05 7.34
CA LEU A 87 -4.22 2.21 6.93
C LEU A 87 -3.93 1.41 5.66
N TRP A 88 -3.26 2.03 4.69
CA TRP A 88 -2.84 1.35 3.46
C TRP A 88 -1.90 0.18 3.72
N ASN A 89 -0.86 0.37 4.55
CA ASN A 89 0.06 -0.73 4.88
C ASN A 89 -0.65 -1.86 5.64
N LEU A 90 -1.55 -1.51 6.56
CA LEU A 90 -2.35 -2.49 7.30
C LEU A 90 -3.27 -3.29 6.36
N PHE A 91 -3.95 -2.61 5.44
CA PHE A 91 -4.77 -3.25 4.41
C PHE A 91 -3.97 -4.23 3.55
N VAL A 92 -2.77 -3.82 3.11
CA VAL A 92 -1.86 -4.68 2.34
C VAL A 92 -1.41 -5.90 3.15
N ILE A 93 -1.12 -5.74 4.44
CA ILE A 93 -0.78 -6.86 5.34
C ILE A 93 -1.93 -7.87 5.42
N ILE A 94 -3.15 -7.40 5.67
CA ILE A 94 -4.35 -8.26 5.73
C ILE A 94 -4.54 -9.01 4.41
N PHE A 95 -4.32 -8.34 3.28
CA PHE A 95 -4.40 -8.98 1.97
C PHE A 95 -3.35 -10.08 1.79
N PHE A 96 -2.09 -9.88 2.21
CA PHE A 96 -1.08 -10.93 2.14
C PHE A 96 -1.42 -12.11 3.06
N VAL A 97 -1.95 -11.86 4.25
CA VAL A 97 -2.46 -12.93 5.14
C VAL A 97 -3.58 -13.71 4.46
N TYR A 98 -4.50 -13.03 3.79
CA TYR A 98 -5.56 -13.67 3.00
C TYR A 98 -4.99 -14.54 1.87
N CYS A 99 -3.95 -14.08 1.18
CA CYS A 99 -3.27 -14.84 0.13
C CYS A 99 -2.64 -16.16 0.61
N ILE A 100 -2.19 -16.24 1.88
CA ILE A 100 -1.57 -17.45 2.44
C ILE A 100 -2.51 -18.66 2.36
N PHE A 101 -3.82 -18.45 2.53
CA PHE A 101 -4.82 -19.52 2.46
C PHE A 101 -4.95 -20.13 1.06
N TYR A 102 -4.58 -19.40 0.01
CA TYR A 102 -4.66 -19.86 -1.38
C TYR A 102 -3.39 -20.55 -1.87
N VAL A 103 -2.34 -20.58 -1.04
CA VAL A 103 -1.03 -21.09 -1.42
C VAL A 103 -0.70 -22.33 -0.60
N ASN A 104 -0.49 -23.46 -1.28
CA ASN A 104 -0.10 -24.71 -0.62
C ASN A 104 1.42 -24.88 -0.48
N ASN A 105 2.21 -24.20 -1.31
CA ASN A 105 3.67 -24.33 -1.31
C ASN A 105 4.30 -23.59 -0.12
N ILE A 106 5.10 -24.31 0.68
CA ILE A 106 5.77 -23.79 1.88
C ILE A 106 6.70 -22.62 1.53
N ILE A 107 7.43 -22.68 0.41
CA ILE A 107 8.36 -21.62 -0.02
C ILE A 107 7.63 -20.29 -0.22
N LEU A 108 6.43 -20.34 -0.83
CA LEU A 108 5.63 -19.14 -1.06
C LEU A 108 5.02 -18.61 0.24
N LYS A 109 4.72 -19.48 1.22
CA LYS A 109 4.29 -19.05 2.56
C LYS A 109 5.41 -18.30 3.28
N GLU A 110 6.64 -18.79 3.22
CA GLU A 110 7.79 -18.06 3.78
C GLU A 110 7.99 -16.69 3.12
N LEU A 111 7.91 -16.63 1.78
CA LEU A 111 7.99 -15.35 1.06
C LEU A 111 6.91 -14.36 1.54
N SER A 112 5.68 -14.84 1.76
CA SER A 112 4.60 -13.98 2.27
C SER A 112 4.86 -13.45 3.67
N ILE A 113 5.48 -14.24 4.55
CA ILE A 113 5.86 -13.82 5.91
C ILE A 113 6.90 -12.70 5.84
N ILE A 114 7.90 -12.83 4.95
CA ILE A 114 8.92 -11.78 4.73
C ILE A 114 8.26 -10.48 4.25
N LEU A 115 7.33 -10.57 3.30
CA LEU A 115 6.59 -9.41 2.80
C LEU A 115 5.74 -8.74 3.90
N ILE A 116 5.07 -9.53 4.73
CA ILE A 116 4.28 -9.04 5.86
C ILE A 116 5.18 -8.36 6.89
N ALA A 117 6.29 -9.01 7.28
CA ALA A 117 7.25 -8.47 8.24
C ALA A 117 7.83 -7.13 7.78
N TYR A 118 8.20 -7.02 6.50
CA TYR A 118 8.68 -5.76 5.93
C TYR A 118 7.61 -4.65 5.99
N ARG A 119 6.36 -4.96 5.64
CA ARG A 119 5.26 -3.98 5.71
C ARG A 119 4.97 -3.56 7.14
N LEU A 120 5.13 -4.48 8.10
CA LEU A 120 4.96 -4.22 9.52
C LEU A 120 6.08 -3.32 10.07
N LEU A 121 7.34 -3.54 9.65
CA LEU A 121 8.43 -2.62 9.96
C LEU A 121 8.16 -1.22 9.40
N LYS A 122 7.71 -1.12 8.14
CA LYS A 122 7.32 0.18 7.55
C LYS A 122 6.18 0.85 8.34
N LEU A 123 5.21 0.08 8.85
CA LEU A 123 4.12 0.59 9.67
C LEU A 123 4.64 1.18 11.00
N ILE A 124 5.58 0.49 11.66
CA ILE A 124 6.23 0.93 12.89
C ILE A 124 7.03 2.22 12.66
N ASP A 125 7.77 2.30 11.56
CA ASP A 125 8.51 3.50 11.16
C ASP A 125 7.56 4.69 10.94
N ILE A 126 6.45 4.48 10.22
CA ILE A 126 5.44 5.53 9.99
C ILE A 126 4.85 5.98 11.33
N LEU A 127 4.52 5.07 12.24
CA LEU A 127 3.95 5.43 13.54
C LEU A 127 4.97 6.11 14.48
N ASN A 128 6.23 6.29 14.06
CA ASN A 128 7.30 6.91 14.84
C ASN A 128 7.56 6.20 16.19
N ILE A 129 7.18 4.93 16.30
CA ILE A 129 7.35 4.15 17.54
C ILE A 129 8.84 3.85 17.76
N ILE A 130 9.62 3.72 16.69
CA ILE A 130 11.07 3.54 16.75
C ILE A 130 11.69 4.40 15.64
N ASN A 131 12.51 5.38 16.02
CA ASN A 131 13.11 6.33 15.08
C ASN A 131 14.41 5.75 14.47
N ILE A 132 14.30 4.63 13.76
CA ILE A 132 15.45 3.83 13.30
C ILE A 132 16.23 4.54 12.18
N ALA A 133 15.58 5.44 11.43
CA ALA A 133 16.09 5.94 10.15
C ALA A 133 17.02 7.16 10.22
N LYS A 134 17.22 7.81 11.38
CA LYS A 134 17.91 9.12 11.43
C LYS A 134 19.44 9.10 11.48
N THR A 135 20.11 7.94 11.54
CA THR A 135 21.52 7.91 11.96
C THR A 135 22.59 7.67 10.90
N VAL A 136 22.31 7.18 9.67
CA VAL A 136 23.39 6.90 8.70
C VAL A 136 22.99 7.04 7.21
N PRO A 137 23.59 7.96 6.43
CA PRO A 137 23.23 8.20 5.02
C PRO A 137 23.52 7.03 4.07
N TYR A 138 24.40 6.10 4.43
CA TYR A 138 24.69 4.89 3.62
C TYR A 138 23.48 3.94 3.52
N PHE A 139 22.52 4.04 4.44
CA PHE A 139 21.29 3.25 4.40
C PHE A 139 20.34 3.65 3.26
N TYR A 140 20.47 4.84 2.69
CA TYR A 140 19.50 5.35 1.72
C TYR A 140 19.45 4.56 0.40
N LYS A 141 20.61 4.31 -0.23
CA LYS A 141 20.69 3.50 -1.45
C LYS A 141 20.26 2.06 -1.21
N ILE A 142 20.62 1.50 -0.05
CA ILE A 142 20.25 0.15 0.37
C ILE A 142 18.73 0.06 0.58
N LYS A 143 18.12 1.09 1.18
CA LYS A 143 16.67 1.20 1.41
C LYS A 143 15.90 1.24 0.09
N ASN A 144 16.34 2.03 -0.90
CA ASN A 144 15.69 2.10 -2.21
C ASN A 144 15.80 0.78 -2.98
N PHE A 145 16.97 0.14 -2.96
CA PHE A 145 17.15 -1.17 -3.59
C PHE A 145 16.26 -2.24 -2.93
N LEU A 146 16.20 -2.25 -1.60
CA LEU A 146 15.36 -3.17 -0.84
C LEU A 146 13.86 -2.93 -1.11
N LEU A 147 13.45 -1.67 -1.28
CA LEU A 147 12.08 -1.31 -1.65
C LEU A 147 11.71 -1.84 -3.05
N VAL A 148 12.60 -1.73 -4.03
CA VAL A 148 12.40 -2.31 -5.38
C VAL A 148 12.27 -3.83 -5.29
N ILE A 149 13.17 -4.49 -4.56
CA ILE A 149 13.13 -5.94 -4.35
C ILE A 149 11.79 -6.38 -3.76
N VAL A 150 11.35 -5.74 -2.67
CA VAL A 150 10.11 -6.10 -2.00
C VAL A 150 8.89 -5.89 -2.89
N ASN A 151 8.84 -4.78 -3.63
CA ASN A 151 7.72 -4.51 -4.56
C ASN A 151 7.72 -5.51 -5.72
N SER A 152 8.88 -5.91 -6.24
CA SER A 152 9.00 -6.96 -7.26
C SER A 152 8.54 -8.32 -6.74
N PHE A 153 8.98 -8.72 -5.54
CA PHE A 153 8.49 -9.95 -4.90
C PHE A 153 6.99 -9.92 -4.62
N SER A 154 6.45 -8.75 -4.27
CA SER A 154 5.00 -8.57 -4.09
C SER A 154 4.24 -8.87 -5.39
N ILE A 155 4.71 -8.32 -6.52
CA ILE A 155 4.09 -8.55 -7.84
C ILE A 155 4.16 -10.04 -8.22
N ILE A 156 5.35 -10.65 -8.10
CA ILE A 156 5.57 -12.07 -8.42
C ILE A 156 4.67 -12.95 -7.55
N PHE A 157 4.65 -12.73 -6.24
CA PHE A 157 3.83 -13.48 -5.30
C PHE A 157 2.34 -13.38 -5.64
N ILE A 158 1.83 -12.17 -5.84
CA ILE A 158 0.41 -11.93 -6.16
C ILE A 158 0.05 -12.60 -7.49
N THR A 159 0.94 -12.56 -8.48
CA THR A 159 0.72 -13.21 -9.78
C THR A 159 0.59 -14.73 -9.62
N ILE A 160 1.49 -15.34 -8.84
CA ILE A 160 1.45 -16.78 -8.56
C ILE A 160 0.17 -17.15 -7.78
N VAL A 161 -0.22 -16.35 -6.78
CA VAL A 161 -1.46 -16.59 -6.03
C VAL A 161 -2.69 -16.43 -6.93
N CYS A 162 -2.69 -15.46 -7.84
CA CYS A 162 -3.75 -15.25 -8.81
C CYS A 162 -3.91 -16.47 -9.73
N CYS A 163 -2.81 -16.97 -10.30
CA CYS A 163 -2.80 -18.21 -11.06
C CYS A 163 -3.33 -19.38 -10.22
N ASN A 164 -2.84 -19.57 -9.00
CA ASN A 164 -3.29 -20.67 -8.13
C ASN A 164 -4.78 -20.56 -7.76
N LYS A 165 -5.30 -19.36 -7.51
CA LYS A 165 -6.70 -19.16 -7.13
C LYS A 165 -7.64 -19.30 -8.32
N PHE A 166 -7.32 -18.76 -9.48
CA PHE A 166 -8.24 -18.79 -10.62
C PHE A 166 -8.10 -20.05 -11.48
N ILE A 167 -6.90 -20.62 -11.62
CA ILE A 167 -6.70 -21.86 -12.40
C ILE A 167 -7.25 -23.07 -11.65
N ARG A 168 -7.05 -23.15 -10.32
CA ARG A 168 -7.53 -24.28 -9.50
C ARG A 168 -9.05 -24.33 -9.29
N PHE A 169 -9.76 -23.23 -9.54
CA PHE A 169 -11.22 -23.17 -9.41
C PHE A 169 -11.97 -23.26 -10.74
N TYR A 170 -11.26 -23.19 -11.88
CA TYR A 170 -11.86 -23.29 -13.22
C TYR A 170 -11.57 -24.63 -13.94
N PHE A 171 -10.68 -25.46 -13.40
CA PHE A 171 -10.37 -26.83 -13.84
C PHE A 171 -10.62 -27.81 -12.71
#